data_AF-A0A928RL45-F1
#
_entry.id   AF-A0A928RL45-F1
#
_cell.length_a   1.000
_cell.length_b   1.000
_cell.length_c   1.000
_cell.angle_alpha   90.00
_cell.angle_beta   90.00
_cell.angle_gamma   90.00
#
_symmetry.space_group_name_H-M   'P 1'
#
loop_
_entity.id
_entity.type
_entity.pdbx_description
1 polymer ?
#
loop_
_entity_poly.entity_id
_entity_poly.type
_entity_poly.pdbx_seq_one_letter_code
_entity_poly.pdbx_strand_id
1 'polypeptide(L)'
;MAIQCEICDSMNLLKQDGVFVCQDCGAKYTTEEIKKMVSVKAEKTFEQNFATPVEKKAPVITTPVLPPEQEISQILQWAEEAFQAGNTSACRKYMNDVKWKSPYNPEYFKRCCKYGIFLGEGELQDMVTKGPAEEKEARLELAYKLLEEQGKGISFGDPSHALEVVGEAERLLNTDIPRWRMNDLWDENRMLEIYFKSVIRQLNNYQLPDPDSPDGLYARINWQIVRGIEKMDVYFEKMSVLLPQEYKIEMFTAFCKASEVVLKGRFYTDDSKSWHNIRIDESHYFYGSDLKVAKKVLAKYKKIVEKYKEEQEAARLAELERKAREALAAKQAENEAYWAEHFEEYSQLKSEKTLLEAKIRKLQNEHQADPQKKAMEEARKDIIKYNYELQSCGFFQGKRKKELAEWIAVLQKKEQECAAAYDKNTANYEESLQDLQNQLAEVNKKLNRE
;
A
#
# COMPACT_ATOMS: atom_id res chain seq x y z
N MET A 1 36.80 -45.38 -36.93
CA MET A 1 38.27 -45.31 -37.07
C MET A 1 38.66 -43.86 -37.18
N ALA A 2 39.59 -43.39 -36.35
CA ALA A 2 40.13 -42.03 -36.43
C ALA A 2 41.57 -42.12 -36.97
N ILE A 3 41.89 -41.29 -37.96
CA ILE A 3 43.24 -41.18 -38.53
C ILE A 3 44.07 -40.32 -37.58
N GLN A 4 45.23 -40.81 -37.16
CA GLN A 4 46.16 -40.10 -36.29
C GLN A 4 47.37 -39.64 -37.10
N CYS A 5 47.88 -38.46 -36.77
CA CYS A 5 49.10 -37.92 -37.33
C CYS A 5 50.32 -38.73 -36.84
N GLU A 6 51.08 -39.34 -37.73
CA GLU A 6 52.24 -40.19 -37.36
C GLU A 6 53.38 -39.44 -36.65
N ILE A 7 53.40 -38.11 -36.69
CA ILE A 7 54.46 -37.30 -36.07
C ILE A 7 54.13 -36.93 -34.62
N CYS A 8 52.86 -36.66 -34.31
CA CYS A 8 52.45 -36.11 -33.01
C CYS A 8 51.24 -36.84 -32.37
N ASP A 9 50.80 -37.93 -32.99
CA ASP A 9 49.65 -38.76 -32.60
C ASP A 9 48.30 -38.05 -32.48
N SER A 10 48.22 -36.77 -32.89
CA SER A 10 46.99 -36.00 -32.82
C SER A 10 45.98 -36.42 -33.90
N MET A 11 44.70 -36.30 -33.58
CA MET A 11 43.59 -36.66 -34.49
C MET A 11 43.10 -35.47 -35.33
N ASN A 12 43.73 -34.31 -35.22
CA ASN A 12 43.27 -33.05 -35.80
C ASN A 12 43.83 -32.85 -37.22
N LEU A 13 43.43 -33.70 -38.16
CA LEU A 13 43.77 -33.60 -39.58
C LEU A 13 42.67 -32.88 -40.36
N LEU A 14 42.99 -31.76 -41.01
CA LEU A 14 42.06 -31.00 -41.85
C LEU A 14 42.48 -31.05 -43.32
N LYS A 15 41.52 -31.28 -44.22
CA LYS A 15 41.76 -31.31 -45.66
C LYS A 15 41.80 -29.87 -46.20
N GLN A 16 42.94 -29.46 -46.74
CA GLN A 16 43.14 -28.16 -47.39
C GLN A 16 43.84 -28.37 -48.73
N ASP A 17 43.28 -27.82 -49.82
CA ASP A 17 43.86 -27.84 -51.18
C ASP A 17 44.29 -29.24 -51.69
N GLY A 18 43.55 -30.29 -51.31
CA GLY A 18 43.79 -31.66 -51.76
C GLY A 18 44.78 -32.48 -50.92
N VAL A 19 45.37 -31.90 -49.89
CA VAL A 19 46.24 -32.56 -48.89
C VAL A 19 45.63 -32.43 -47.48
N PHE A 20 45.91 -33.38 -46.59
CA PHE A 20 45.50 -33.33 -45.19
C PHE A 20 46.63 -32.73 -44.35
N VAL A 21 46.32 -31.71 -43.56
CA VAL A 21 47.30 -31.01 -42.72
C VAL A 21 46.95 -31.22 -41.25
N CYS A 22 47.91 -31.67 -40.45
CA CYS A 22 47.76 -31.76 -38.99
C CYS A 22 47.77 -30.35 -38.40
N GLN A 23 46.73 -29.98 -37.65
CA GLN A 23 46.66 -28.65 -37.02
C GLN A 23 47.70 -28.46 -35.92
N ASP A 24 48.15 -29.54 -35.28
CA ASP A 24 49.02 -29.45 -34.10
C ASP A 24 50.51 -29.39 -34.46
N CYS A 25 50.93 -30.08 -35.53
CA CYS A 25 52.35 -30.10 -35.95
C CYS A 25 52.60 -29.61 -37.39
N GLY A 26 51.56 -29.37 -38.18
CA GLY A 26 51.69 -28.88 -39.56
C GLY A 26 52.10 -29.93 -40.59
N ALA A 27 52.21 -31.21 -40.22
CA ALA A 27 52.52 -32.30 -41.15
C ALA A 27 51.45 -32.41 -42.26
N LYS A 28 51.89 -32.61 -43.50
CA LYS A 28 51.00 -32.70 -44.67
C LYS A 28 51.02 -34.12 -45.24
N TYR A 29 49.84 -34.70 -45.42
CA TYR A 29 49.64 -36.04 -45.96
C TYR A 29 48.80 -35.97 -47.23
N THR A 30 49.24 -36.68 -48.26
CA THR A 30 48.45 -36.87 -49.47
C THR A 30 47.27 -37.81 -49.20
N THR A 31 46.28 -37.75 -50.07
CA THR A 31 45.09 -38.61 -50.01
C THR A 31 45.43 -40.10 -50.10
N GLU A 32 46.50 -40.47 -50.79
CA GLU A 32 46.95 -41.86 -50.90
C GLU A 32 47.69 -42.35 -49.64
N GLU A 33 48.38 -41.47 -48.92
CA GLU A 33 49.04 -41.80 -47.64
C GLU A 33 48.01 -42.04 -46.53
N ILE A 34 47.00 -41.17 -46.44
CA ILE A 34 45.88 -41.33 -45.49
C ILE A 34 45.12 -42.64 -45.74
N LYS A 35 44.89 -43.02 -47.02
CA LYS A 35 44.24 -44.30 -47.35
C LYS A 35 45.05 -45.50 -46.87
N LYS A 36 46.38 -45.46 -46.99
CA LYS A 36 47.25 -46.51 -46.47
C LYS A 36 47.16 -46.62 -44.94
N MET A 37 47.12 -45.49 -44.22
CA MET A 37 46.97 -45.47 -42.76
C MET A 37 45.65 -46.06 -42.27
N VAL A 38 44.56 -45.92 -43.03
CA VAL A 38 43.26 -46.52 -42.70
C VAL A 38 43.23 -48.03 -42.97
N SER A 39 44.01 -48.52 -43.94
CA SER A 39 43.94 -49.91 -44.42
C SER A 39 44.72 -50.97 -43.62
N VAL A 40 45.42 -50.62 -42.53
CA VAL A 40 46.37 -51.55 -41.86
C VAL A 40 45.81 -52.26 -40.60
N LYS A 41 44.65 -51.90 -40.05
CA LYS A 41 44.10 -52.63 -38.88
C LYS A 41 42.60 -52.86 -38.97
N ALA A 42 42.21 -54.14 -38.98
CA ALA A 42 40.86 -54.70 -38.78
C ALA A 42 39.96 -54.83 -40.02
N GLU A 43 40.23 -55.88 -40.81
CA GLU A 43 39.16 -56.69 -41.42
C GLU A 43 38.62 -57.71 -40.40
N LYS A 44 37.33 -58.04 -40.57
CA LYS A 44 36.42 -58.89 -39.76
C LYS A 44 35.71 -58.10 -38.67
N THR A 45 34.56 -57.49 -38.93
CA THR A 45 33.32 -58.17 -39.35
C THR A 45 32.50 -57.22 -40.22
N PHE A 46 32.35 -57.57 -41.50
CA PHE A 46 31.56 -56.87 -42.52
C PHE A 46 30.46 -57.83 -42.98
N GLU A 47 29.38 -57.28 -43.52
CA GLU A 47 28.05 -57.87 -43.78
C GLU A 47 27.14 -57.75 -42.54
N GLN A 48 26.10 -56.93 -42.50
CA GLN A 48 25.12 -56.61 -43.53
C GLN A 48 24.48 -55.22 -43.28
N ASN A 49 23.92 -54.66 -44.37
CA ASN A 49 22.99 -53.53 -44.46
C ASN A 49 23.64 -52.14 -44.64
N PHE A 50 23.96 -51.79 -45.89
CA PHE A 50 23.32 -50.68 -46.62
C PHE A 50 23.77 -50.73 -48.10
N ALA A 51 22.84 -51.04 -49.00
CA ALA A 51 22.99 -50.82 -50.43
C ALA A 51 22.05 -49.68 -50.85
N THR A 52 22.63 -48.80 -51.66
CA THR A 52 22.24 -47.44 -52.06
C THR A 52 21.07 -47.39 -53.05
N PRO A 53 20.55 -46.18 -53.33
CA PRO A 53 20.13 -45.85 -54.68
C PRO A 53 21.02 -44.77 -55.31
N VAL A 54 21.48 -45.17 -56.48
CA VAL A 54 22.17 -44.47 -57.57
C VAL A 54 21.64 -43.06 -57.86
N GLU A 55 22.57 -42.13 -58.06
CA GLU A 55 22.36 -40.79 -58.62
C GLU A 55 21.92 -40.84 -60.10
N LYS A 56 20.76 -40.24 -60.40
CA LYS A 56 20.50 -39.59 -61.70
C LYS A 56 19.81 -38.25 -61.44
N LYS A 57 20.40 -37.21 -62.05
CA LYS A 57 20.12 -35.77 -61.93
C LYS A 57 18.67 -35.39 -61.56
N ALA A 58 18.54 -34.68 -60.44
CA ALA A 58 17.42 -33.82 -60.06
C ALA A 58 18.02 -32.53 -59.44
N PRO A 59 17.26 -31.42 -59.38
CA PRO A 59 17.66 -30.10 -59.85
C PRO A 59 18.67 -29.39 -58.95
N VAL A 60 19.26 -28.32 -59.48
CA VAL A 60 19.93 -27.26 -58.70
C VAL A 60 18.98 -26.84 -57.59
N ILE A 61 19.19 -27.36 -56.38
CA ILE A 61 18.62 -26.78 -55.17
C ILE A 61 19.60 -25.68 -54.78
N THR A 62 19.37 -24.48 -55.33
CA THR A 62 19.71 -23.28 -54.57
C THR A 62 19.03 -23.44 -53.22
N THR A 63 19.79 -23.68 -52.16
CA THR A 63 19.26 -23.49 -50.80
C THR A 63 18.64 -22.10 -50.80
N PRO A 64 17.32 -21.97 -50.61
CA PRO A 64 16.72 -20.66 -50.47
C PRO A 64 17.43 -20.03 -49.28
N VAL A 65 18.06 -18.86 -49.49
CA VAL A 65 18.49 -18.03 -48.37
C VAL A 65 17.19 -17.70 -47.63
N LEU A 66 16.94 -18.43 -46.54
CA LEU A 66 15.79 -18.17 -45.69
C LEU A 66 15.94 -16.74 -45.15
N PRO A 67 14.86 -15.95 -45.08
CA PRO A 67 14.90 -14.67 -44.41
C PRO A 67 15.52 -14.83 -43.01
N PRO A 68 16.34 -13.88 -42.53
CA PRO A 68 17.05 -13.99 -41.25
C PRO A 68 16.15 -14.38 -40.05
N GLU A 69 14.87 -13.99 -40.11
CA GLU A 69 13.86 -14.30 -39.10
C GLU A 69 13.50 -15.79 -39.03
N GLN A 70 13.44 -16.49 -40.16
CA GLN A 70 13.11 -17.92 -40.21
C GLN A 70 14.27 -18.80 -39.69
N GLU A 71 15.51 -18.34 -39.85
CA GLU A 71 16.68 -19.01 -39.24
C GLU A 71 16.68 -18.89 -37.71
N ILE A 72 16.33 -17.73 -37.16
CA ILE A 72 16.33 -17.52 -35.70
C ILE A 72 15.27 -18.38 -35.01
N SER A 73 14.07 -18.48 -35.60
CA SER A 73 13.01 -19.36 -35.08
C SER A 73 13.45 -20.83 -35.01
N GLN A 74 14.17 -21.30 -36.02
CA GLN A 74 14.72 -22.68 -36.06
C GLN A 74 15.76 -22.91 -34.94
N ILE A 75 16.67 -21.95 -34.72
CA ILE A 75 17.69 -22.05 -33.66
C ILE A 75 17.05 -22.02 -32.28
N LEU A 76 16.05 -21.15 -32.07
CA LEU A 76 15.26 -21.10 -30.85
C LEU A 76 14.55 -22.44 -30.59
N GLN A 77 14.00 -23.09 -31.63
CA GLN A 77 13.40 -24.42 -31.48
C GLN A 77 14.43 -25.46 -31.03
N TRP A 78 15.62 -25.50 -31.61
CA TRP A 78 16.69 -26.39 -31.16
C TRP A 78 17.15 -26.13 -29.72
N ALA A 79 17.14 -24.85 -29.29
CA ALA A 79 17.42 -24.50 -27.90
C ALA A 79 16.38 -25.09 -26.92
N GLU A 80 15.10 -25.06 -27.30
CA GLU A 80 14.02 -25.64 -26.52
C GLU A 80 14.12 -27.17 -26.46
N GLU A 81 14.34 -27.84 -27.60
CA GLU A 81 14.53 -29.30 -27.66
C GLU A 81 15.72 -29.75 -26.81
N ALA A 82 16.84 -29.00 -26.86
CA ALA A 82 18.01 -29.27 -26.03
C ALA A 82 17.74 -29.07 -24.53
N PHE A 83 16.97 -28.05 -24.16
CA PHE A 83 16.56 -27.81 -22.77
C PHE A 83 15.66 -28.94 -22.25
N GLN A 84 14.64 -29.35 -23.04
CA GLN A 84 13.74 -30.45 -22.68
C GLN A 84 14.47 -31.79 -22.57
N ALA A 85 15.51 -31.99 -23.37
CA ALA A 85 16.40 -33.17 -23.28
C ALA A 85 17.41 -33.09 -22.12
N GLY A 86 17.41 -32.02 -21.32
CA GLY A 86 18.37 -31.81 -20.21
C GLY A 86 19.79 -31.47 -20.66
N ASN A 87 20.02 -31.19 -21.94
CA ASN A 87 21.33 -30.85 -22.50
C ASN A 87 21.59 -29.34 -22.41
N THR A 88 22.02 -28.90 -21.22
CA THR A 88 22.27 -27.48 -20.91
C THR A 88 23.39 -26.87 -21.74
N SER A 89 24.40 -27.66 -22.15
CA SER A 89 25.50 -27.19 -23.00
C SER A 89 25.06 -26.89 -24.43
N ALA A 90 24.24 -27.76 -25.02
CA ALA A 90 23.67 -27.53 -26.35
C ALA A 90 22.68 -26.36 -26.34
N CYS A 91 21.81 -26.28 -25.33
CA CYS A 91 20.89 -25.15 -25.15
C CYS A 91 21.64 -23.81 -25.09
N ARG A 92 22.70 -23.72 -24.26
CA ARG A 92 23.52 -22.50 -24.18
C ARG A 92 24.19 -22.14 -25.51
N LYS A 93 24.68 -23.13 -26.25
CA LYS A 93 25.27 -22.91 -27.57
C LYS A 93 24.25 -22.28 -28.54
N TYR A 94 23.06 -22.85 -28.65
CA TYR A 94 22.01 -22.32 -29.52
C TYR A 94 21.56 -20.91 -29.09
N MET A 95 21.45 -20.65 -27.78
CA MET A 95 21.13 -19.31 -27.28
C MET A 95 22.22 -18.28 -27.63
N ASN A 96 23.49 -18.65 -27.53
CA ASN A 96 24.59 -17.78 -27.99
C ASN A 96 24.53 -17.52 -29.50
N ASP A 97 24.18 -18.53 -30.29
CA ASP A 97 24.03 -18.38 -31.75
C ASP A 97 22.89 -17.39 -32.10
N VAL A 98 21.78 -17.41 -31.34
CA VAL A 98 20.70 -16.41 -31.45
C VAL A 98 21.23 -15.03 -31.08
N LYS A 99 21.96 -14.90 -29.97
CA LYS A 99 22.55 -13.62 -29.54
C LYS A 99 23.47 -13.01 -30.60
N TRP A 100 24.32 -13.81 -31.23
CA TRP A 100 25.23 -13.34 -32.28
C TRP A 100 24.49 -12.93 -33.55
N LYS A 101 23.43 -13.65 -33.92
CA LYS A 101 22.64 -13.36 -35.14
C LYS A 101 21.64 -12.21 -34.95
N SER A 102 21.05 -12.07 -33.76
CA SER A 102 20.07 -11.05 -33.42
C SER A 102 20.15 -10.68 -31.93
N PRO A 103 21.07 -9.76 -31.58
CA PRO A 103 21.35 -9.41 -30.18
C PRO A 103 20.17 -8.83 -29.40
N TYR A 104 19.16 -8.32 -30.12
CA TYR A 104 18.02 -7.59 -29.53
C TYR A 104 16.69 -8.33 -29.68
N ASN A 105 16.72 -9.63 -30.02
CA ASN A 105 15.50 -10.39 -30.22
C ASN A 105 14.75 -10.61 -28.89
N PRO A 106 13.49 -10.16 -28.74
CA PRO A 106 12.74 -10.33 -27.48
C PRO A 106 12.59 -11.79 -27.03
N GLU A 107 12.50 -12.74 -27.98
CA GLU A 107 12.38 -14.17 -27.68
C GLU A 107 13.67 -14.78 -27.11
N TYR A 108 14.84 -14.20 -27.43
CA TYR A 108 16.10 -14.57 -26.78
C TYR A 108 16.02 -14.30 -25.27
N PHE A 109 15.63 -13.08 -24.90
CA PHE A 109 15.60 -12.66 -23.50
C PHE A 109 14.56 -13.40 -22.66
N LYS A 110 13.35 -13.63 -23.21
CA LYS A 110 12.31 -14.46 -22.57
C LYS A 110 12.82 -15.87 -22.25
N ARG A 111 13.51 -16.48 -23.21
CA ARG A 111 14.00 -17.85 -23.07
C ARG A 111 15.23 -17.96 -22.17
N CYS A 112 16.08 -16.94 -22.10
CA CYS A 112 17.16 -16.89 -21.12
C CYS A 112 16.64 -17.04 -19.69
N CYS A 113 15.53 -16.37 -19.32
CA CYS A 113 14.94 -16.55 -17.99
C CYS A 113 14.31 -17.93 -17.81
N LYS A 114 13.59 -18.44 -18.81
CA LYS A 114 13.04 -19.82 -18.78
C LYS A 114 14.14 -20.88 -18.57
N TYR A 115 15.30 -20.70 -19.20
CA TYR A 115 16.41 -21.66 -19.16
C TYR A 115 17.39 -21.41 -18.01
N GLY A 116 17.16 -20.40 -17.16
CA GLY A 116 18.06 -20.03 -16.06
C GLY A 116 19.42 -19.51 -16.53
N ILE A 117 19.49 -18.92 -17.73
CA ILE A 117 20.67 -18.26 -18.28
C ILE A 117 20.71 -16.83 -17.75
N PHE A 118 21.74 -16.52 -16.95
CA PHE A 118 21.94 -15.20 -16.39
C PHE A 118 22.28 -14.19 -17.50
N LEU A 119 21.62 -13.03 -17.45
CA LEU A 119 21.86 -11.90 -18.34
C LEU A 119 22.64 -10.83 -17.58
N GLY A 120 23.77 -10.38 -18.13
CA GLY A 120 24.56 -9.28 -17.55
C GLY A 120 23.93 -7.91 -17.76
N GLU A 121 24.36 -6.93 -16.97
CA GLU A 121 23.90 -5.53 -17.00
C GLU A 121 23.92 -4.93 -18.42
N GLY A 122 25.04 -5.12 -19.13
CA GLY A 122 25.20 -4.62 -20.50
C GLY A 122 24.23 -5.25 -21.50
N GLU A 123 23.75 -6.48 -21.26
CA GLU A 123 22.81 -7.17 -22.15
C GLU A 123 21.37 -6.67 -21.97
N LEU A 124 20.98 -6.36 -20.73
CA LEU A 124 19.68 -5.77 -20.42
C LEU A 124 19.60 -4.31 -20.89
N GLN A 125 20.69 -3.55 -20.71
CA GLN A 125 20.78 -2.18 -21.22
C GLN A 125 20.67 -2.14 -22.75
N ASP A 126 21.37 -3.06 -23.42
CA ASP A 126 21.34 -3.22 -24.87
C ASP A 126 19.94 -3.59 -25.38
N MET A 127 19.22 -4.47 -24.67
CA MET A 127 17.84 -4.83 -24.97
C MET A 127 16.90 -3.61 -24.95
N VAL A 128 17.03 -2.72 -23.97
CA VAL A 128 16.17 -1.53 -23.84
C VAL A 128 16.56 -0.45 -24.85
N THR A 129 17.86 -0.22 -25.04
CA THR A 129 18.36 0.98 -25.73
C THR A 129 18.57 0.82 -27.23
N LYS A 130 18.86 -0.39 -27.74
CA LYS A 130 19.35 -0.57 -29.13
C LYS A 130 18.35 -1.20 -30.12
N GLY A 131 17.15 -1.59 -29.69
CA GLY A 131 16.09 -2.09 -30.57
C GLY A 131 15.13 -1.01 -31.12
N PRO A 132 14.15 -1.38 -31.97
CA PRO A 132 13.24 -0.46 -32.65
C PRO A 132 12.42 0.42 -31.70
N ALA A 133 12.31 1.72 -31.98
CA ALA A 133 11.67 2.69 -31.08
C ALA A 133 10.20 2.35 -30.75
N GLU A 134 9.48 1.77 -31.71
CA GLU A 134 8.07 1.39 -31.60
C GLU A 134 7.83 0.26 -30.57
N GLU A 135 8.87 -0.53 -30.25
CA GLU A 135 8.81 -1.64 -29.28
C GLU A 135 9.50 -1.32 -27.95
N LYS A 136 9.91 -0.07 -27.74
CA LYS A 136 10.70 0.34 -26.56
C LYS A 136 9.97 0.05 -25.25
N GLU A 137 8.66 0.32 -25.19
CA GLU A 137 7.84 0.08 -23.98
C GLU A 137 7.70 -1.41 -23.66
N ALA A 138 7.47 -2.25 -24.68
CA ALA A 138 7.35 -3.70 -24.51
C ALA A 138 8.68 -4.33 -24.06
N ARG A 139 9.81 -3.85 -24.58
CA ARG A 139 11.15 -4.28 -24.16
C ARG A 139 11.48 -3.84 -22.73
N LEU A 140 11.04 -2.65 -22.33
CA LEU A 140 11.19 -2.15 -20.96
C LEU A 140 10.38 -3.01 -19.98
N GLU A 141 9.11 -3.29 -20.27
CA GLU A 141 8.25 -4.13 -19.43
C GLU A 141 8.81 -5.55 -19.30
N LEU A 142 9.35 -6.11 -20.39
CA LEU A 142 10.03 -7.39 -20.37
C LEU A 142 11.28 -7.34 -19.49
N ALA A 143 12.13 -6.32 -19.61
CA ALA A 143 13.32 -6.15 -18.76
C ALA A 143 12.98 -6.19 -17.26
N TYR A 144 11.91 -5.49 -16.87
CA TYR A 144 11.45 -5.47 -15.48
C TYR A 144 10.99 -6.83 -14.99
N LYS A 145 10.19 -7.57 -15.78
CA LYS A 145 9.77 -8.94 -15.41
C LYS A 145 10.96 -9.88 -15.25
N LEU A 146 11.95 -9.79 -16.13
CA LEU A 146 13.16 -10.62 -16.06
C LEU A 146 13.99 -10.28 -14.81
N LEU A 147 14.10 -9.01 -14.44
CA LEU A 147 14.78 -8.58 -13.20
C LEU A 147 14.05 -9.07 -11.94
N GLU A 148 12.72 -9.03 -11.92
CA GLU A 148 11.92 -9.57 -10.81
C GLU A 148 12.09 -11.10 -10.66
N GLU A 149 12.12 -11.83 -11.78
CA GLU A 149 12.31 -13.28 -11.79
C GLU A 149 13.72 -13.69 -11.37
N GLN A 150 14.75 -12.97 -11.84
CA GLN A 150 16.14 -13.18 -11.41
C GLN A 150 16.35 -12.80 -9.94
N GLY A 151 15.65 -11.76 -9.44
CA GLY A 151 15.70 -11.31 -8.05
C GLY A 151 15.09 -12.29 -7.04
N LYS A 152 14.20 -13.20 -7.48
CA LYS A 152 13.58 -14.23 -6.61
C LYS A 152 14.52 -15.39 -6.25
N GLY A 153 15.70 -15.50 -6.88
CA GLY A 153 16.63 -16.63 -6.72
C GLY A 153 17.98 -16.34 -6.05
N ILE A 154 18.27 -15.11 -5.62
CA ILE A 154 19.63 -14.71 -5.18
C ILE A 154 19.67 -14.47 -3.67
N SER A 155 20.43 -15.30 -2.94
CA SER A 155 20.96 -14.90 -1.63
C SER A 155 22.08 -13.88 -1.86
N PHE A 156 21.90 -12.64 -1.46
CA PHE A 156 22.88 -11.57 -1.70
C PHE A 156 24.20 -11.84 -0.96
N GLY A 157 25.21 -12.29 -1.71
CA GLY A 157 26.60 -12.46 -1.25
C GLY A 157 27.50 -11.26 -1.50
N ASP A 158 27.06 -10.24 -2.26
CA ASP A 158 27.84 -9.02 -2.52
C ASP A 158 26.94 -7.77 -2.63
N PRO A 159 27.10 -6.78 -1.73
CA PRO A 159 26.28 -5.55 -1.67
C PRO A 159 26.45 -4.53 -2.81
N SER A 160 27.49 -4.66 -3.63
CA SER A 160 27.81 -3.71 -4.71
C SER A 160 26.76 -3.70 -5.84
N HIS A 161 26.20 -4.87 -6.18
CA HIS A 161 25.20 -5.03 -7.24
C HIS A 161 23.82 -4.43 -6.94
N ALA A 162 23.48 -4.23 -5.66
CA ALA A 162 22.20 -3.63 -5.28
C ALA A 162 22.20 -2.08 -5.44
N LEU A 163 23.37 -1.45 -5.45
CA LEU A 163 23.53 0.01 -5.59
C LEU A 163 23.34 0.47 -7.05
N GLU A 164 23.75 -0.33 -8.02
CA GLU A 164 23.61 -0.02 -9.45
C GLU A 164 22.15 -0.15 -9.93
N VAL A 165 21.43 -1.16 -9.44
CA VAL A 165 20.00 -1.37 -9.74
C VAL A 165 19.13 -0.22 -9.22
N VAL A 166 19.43 0.33 -8.05
CA VAL A 166 18.70 1.46 -7.45
C VAL A 166 19.07 2.79 -8.13
N GLY A 167 20.35 2.99 -8.47
CA GLY A 167 20.82 4.19 -9.16
C GLY A 167 20.26 4.34 -10.58
N GLU A 168 20.03 3.24 -11.30
CA GLU A 168 19.44 3.30 -12.64
C GLU A 168 17.90 3.39 -12.62
N ALA A 169 17.24 2.85 -11.59
CA ALA A 169 15.81 3.11 -11.35
C ALA A 169 15.55 4.62 -11.11
N GLU A 170 16.41 5.31 -10.36
CA GLU A 170 16.37 6.78 -10.21
C GLU A 170 16.61 7.52 -11.55
N ARG A 171 17.42 6.96 -12.45
CA ARG A 171 17.70 7.56 -13.76
C ARG A 171 16.53 7.38 -14.74
N LEU A 172 15.86 6.22 -14.71
CA LEU A 172 14.68 5.91 -15.52
C LEU A 172 13.41 6.63 -15.02
N LEU A 173 13.27 6.85 -13.70
CA LEU A 173 12.18 7.61 -13.09
C LEU A 173 12.24 9.13 -13.38
N ASN A 174 13.39 9.65 -13.82
CA ASN A 174 13.57 11.05 -14.23
C ASN A 174 13.18 11.33 -15.69
N THR A 175 12.69 10.34 -16.43
CA THR A 175 12.09 10.55 -17.77
C THR A 175 10.58 10.43 -17.67
N ASP A 176 9.86 11.41 -18.21
CA ASP A 176 8.40 11.60 -18.12
C ASP A 176 7.57 10.30 -18.13
N ILE A 177 7.07 9.88 -16.95
CA ILE A 177 6.11 8.77 -16.82
C ILE A 177 4.70 9.34 -16.60
N PRO A 178 3.67 8.88 -17.35
CA PRO A 178 2.29 9.30 -17.16
C PRO A 178 1.71 8.98 -15.78
N ARG A 179 0.96 9.95 -15.24
CA ARG A 179 0.36 10.05 -13.90
C ARG A 179 -0.42 8.83 -13.38
N TRP A 180 -0.83 7.90 -14.24
CA TRP A 180 -1.70 6.77 -13.89
C TRP A 180 -0.93 5.47 -13.56
N ARG A 181 0.38 5.39 -13.84
CA ARG A 181 1.22 4.21 -13.49
C ARG A 181 1.87 4.26 -12.11
N MET A 182 1.83 5.41 -11.40
CA MET A 182 2.41 5.52 -10.05
C MET A 182 1.70 4.65 -9.01
N ASN A 183 0.43 4.30 -9.22
CA ASN A 183 -0.37 3.54 -8.25
C ASN A 183 -0.05 2.04 -8.20
N ASP A 184 0.55 1.46 -9.26
CA ASP A 184 0.87 0.01 -9.30
C ASP A 184 2.33 -0.29 -8.88
N LEU A 185 3.16 0.74 -8.70
CA LEU A 185 4.63 0.65 -8.50
C LEU A 185 5.06 0.68 -7.02
N TRP A 186 4.13 0.72 -6.07
CA TRP A 186 4.40 1.17 -4.70
C TRP A 186 4.28 0.03 -3.68
N ASP A 187 5.31 -0.82 -3.56
CA ASP A 187 5.56 -1.57 -2.32
C ASP A 187 6.29 -0.64 -1.33
N GLU A 188 5.48 0.17 -0.64
CA GLU A 188 5.80 1.41 0.06
C GLU A 188 6.84 1.31 1.17
N ASN A 189 6.91 0.16 1.85
CA ASN A 189 7.92 -0.01 2.89
C ASN A 189 9.30 -0.21 2.29
N ARG A 190 9.40 -0.84 1.12
CA ARG A 190 10.67 -1.29 0.57
C ARG A 190 11.46 -0.17 -0.09
N MET A 191 10.82 0.79 -0.78
CA MET A 191 11.53 1.93 -1.38
C MET A 191 11.98 2.97 -0.36
N LEU A 192 11.14 3.31 0.64
CA LEU A 192 11.57 4.16 1.75
C LEU A 192 12.65 3.46 2.58
N GLU A 193 12.51 2.16 2.84
CA GLU A 193 13.56 1.37 3.49
C GLU A 193 14.83 1.30 2.64
N ILE A 194 14.75 1.14 1.31
CA ILE A 194 15.91 1.15 0.40
C ILE A 194 16.57 2.53 0.38
N TYR A 195 15.80 3.61 0.31
CA TYR A 195 16.34 4.98 0.34
C TYR A 195 16.95 5.30 1.71
N PHE A 196 16.28 4.98 2.81
CA PHE A 196 16.84 5.15 4.16
C PHE A 196 18.03 4.23 4.41
N LYS A 197 18.01 2.97 3.95
CA LYS A 197 19.18 2.06 3.99
C LYS A 197 20.30 2.55 3.08
N SER A 198 20.00 3.15 1.94
CA SER A 198 20.97 3.73 1.01
C SER A 198 21.62 4.96 1.64
N VAL A 199 20.83 5.87 2.22
CA VAL A 199 21.34 7.02 2.98
C VAL A 199 22.17 6.55 4.17
N ILE A 200 21.68 5.60 4.99
CA ILE A 200 22.43 5.02 6.11
C ILE A 200 23.71 4.31 5.64
N ARG A 201 23.68 3.60 4.52
CA ARG A 201 24.82 2.88 3.94
C ARG A 201 25.83 3.82 3.29
N GLN A 202 25.40 4.92 2.65
CA GLN A 202 26.28 5.99 2.17
C GLN A 202 26.96 6.71 3.32
N LEU A 203 26.26 6.88 4.45
CA LEU A 203 26.85 7.38 5.69
C LEU A 203 27.87 6.37 6.28
N ASN A 204 27.66 5.07 6.11
CA ASN A 204 28.56 4.01 6.62
C ASN A 204 29.78 3.72 5.71
N ASN A 205 29.69 3.91 4.39
CA ASN A 205 30.73 3.53 3.41
C ASN A 205 31.71 4.65 3.05
N TYR A 206 31.58 5.84 3.64
CA TYR A 206 32.53 6.93 3.43
C TYR A 206 33.83 6.59 4.19
N GLN A 207 34.95 6.33 3.49
CA GLN A 207 36.23 6.05 4.15
C GLN A 207 36.64 7.24 5.03
N LEU A 208 36.71 6.98 6.33
CA LEU A 208 36.97 7.96 7.37
C LEU A 208 38.48 8.21 7.47
N PRO A 209 38.94 9.46 7.60
CA PRO A 209 40.30 9.72 8.06
C PRO A 209 40.41 9.39 9.55
N ASP A 210 41.58 8.87 9.92
CA ASP A 210 42.09 8.43 11.23
C ASP A 210 41.11 8.43 12.44
N PRO A 211 40.75 7.25 12.98
CA PRO A 211 39.87 7.10 14.15
C PRO A 211 40.42 7.70 15.45
N ASP A 212 41.72 8.06 15.52
CA ASP A 212 42.34 8.62 16.72
C ASP A 212 42.13 10.15 16.89
N SER A 213 41.31 10.78 16.03
CA SER A 213 40.88 12.17 16.23
C SER A 213 39.58 12.23 17.07
N PRO A 214 39.64 12.68 18.34
CA PRO A 214 38.49 12.66 19.26
C PRO A 214 37.31 13.53 18.79
N ASP A 215 37.57 14.53 17.94
CA ASP A 215 36.61 15.55 17.52
C ASP A 215 36.01 15.30 16.11
N GLY A 216 36.62 14.42 15.31
CA GLY A 216 36.40 14.40 13.86
C GLY A 216 35.26 13.52 13.36
N LEU A 217 35.05 12.35 13.97
CA LEU A 217 34.12 11.33 13.45
C LEU A 217 32.67 11.61 13.85
N TYR A 218 32.46 11.83 15.15
CA TYR A 218 31.13 12.07 15.73
C TYR A 218 30.52 13.40 15.28
N ALA A 219 31.32 14.47 15.18
CA ALA A 219 30.87 15.76 14.66
C ALA A 219 30.45 15.69 13.18
N ARG A 220 31.12 14.86 12.36
CA ARG A 220 30.77 14.67 10.95
C ARG A 220 29.51 13.84 10.73
N ILE A 221 29.33 12.76 11.48
CA ILE A 221 28.08 11.95 11.44
C ILE A 221 26.89 12.82 11.86
N ASN A 222 27.01 13.58 12.95
CA ASN A 222 25.96 14.50 13.41
C ASN A 222 25.66 15.61 12.38
N TRP A 223 26.69 16.19 11.76
CA TRP A 223 26.52 17.20 10.71
C TRP A 223 25.81 16.64 9.47
N GLN A 224 26.18 15.44 9.02
CA GLN A 224 25.56 14.79 7.86
C GLN A 224 24.10 14.40 8.13
N ILE A 225 23.78 13.98 9.36
CA ILE A 225 22.42 13.67 9.78
C ILE A 225 21.54 14.93 9.80
N VAL A 226 22.02 16.04 10.38
CA VAL A 226 21.25 17.30 10.43
C VAL A 226 21.05 17.87 9.04
N ARG A 227 22.11 17.91 8.22
CA ARG A 227 22.02 18.29 6.79
C ARG A 227 21.11 17.34 6.01
N GLY A 228 21.06 16.06 6.39
CA GLY A 228 20.15 15.07 5.85
C GLY A 228 18.70 15.42 6.13
N ILE A 229 18.37 15.77 7.38
CA ILE A 229 17.03 16.22 7.78
C ILE A 229 16.63 17.50 7.03
N GLU A 230 17.54 18.47 6.85
CA GLU A 230 17.27 19.69 6.09
C GLU A 230 17.04 19.42 4.59
N LYS A 231 17.87 18.58 3.97
CA LYS A 231 17.69 18.18 2.57
C LYS A 231 16.40 17.39 2.38
N MET A 232 16.06 16.53 3.33
CA MET A 232 14.78 15.86 3.36
C MET A 232 13.65 16.87 3.45
N ASP A 233 13.69 17.89 4.32
CA ASP A 233 12.62 18.91 4.39
C ASP A 233 12.30 19.52 3.01
N VAL A 234 13.33 19.91 2.25
CA VAL A 234 13.16 20.44 0.88
C VAL A 234 12.57 19.41 -0.09
N TYR A 235 13.00 18.15 0.02
CA TYR A 235 12.51 17.08 -0.83
C TYR A 235 11.06 16.71 -0.52
N PHE A 236 10.73 16.62 0.76
CA PHE A 236 9.40 16.33 1.26
C PHE A 236 8.40 17.42 0.89
N GLU A 237 8.79 18.70 0.92
CA GLU A 237 7.95 19.78 0.39
C GLU A 237 7.60 19.57 -1.09
N LYS A 238 8.58 19.25 -1.93
CA LYS A 238 8.37 19.00 -3.36
C LYS A 238 7.51 17.75 -3.61
N MET A 239 7.79 16.66 -2.92
CA MET A 239 7.03 15.42 -3.05
C MET A 239 5.60 15.56 -2.55
N SER A 240 5.37 16.36 -1.51
CA SER A 240 4.02 16.55 -0.94
C SER A 240 3.01 17.14 -1.91
N VAL A 241 3.46 17.79 -2.99
CA VAL A 241 2.61 18.31 -4.06
C VAL A 241 2.21 17.20 -5.04
N LEU A 242 3.07 16.19 -5.21
CA LEU A 242 2.92 15.13 -6.20
C LEU A 242 2.15 13.92 -5.65
N LEU A 243 2.16 13.70 -4.34
CA LEU A 243 1.55 12.52 -3.74
C LEU A 243 0.04 12.67 -3.49
N PRO A 244 -0.75 11.61 -3.70
CA PRO A 244 -2.10 11.52 -3.17
C PRO A 244 -2.13 11.65 -1.64
N GLN A 245 -3.26 12.10 -1.10
CA GLN A 245 -3.39 12.45 0.32
C GLN A 245 -3.09 11.27 1.27
N GLU A 246 -3.55 10.08 0.91
CA GLU A 246 -3.31 8.84 1.68
C GLU A 246 -1.81 8.57 1.90
N TYR A 247 -1.00 8.78 0.87
CA TYR A 247 0.44 8.53 0.92
C TYR A 247 1.23 9.62 1.64
N LYS A 248 0.71 10.86 1.70
CA LYS A 248 1.34 11.95 2.46
C LYS A 248 1.45 11.60 3.94
N ILE A 249 0.37 11.07 4.53
CA ILE A 249 0.33 10.74 5.97
C ILE A 249 1.39 9.70 6.31
N GLU A 250 1.48 8.63 5.53
CA GLU A 250 2.41 7.53 5.76
C GLU A 250 3.86 7.99 5.59
N MET A 251 4.14 8.70 4.50
CA MET A 251 5.46 9.24 4.20
C MET A 251 5.94 10.21 5.30
N PHE A 252 5.10 11.17 5.71
CA PHE A 252 5.45 12.11 6.79
C PHE A 252 5.54 11.41 8.16
N THR A 253 4.75 10.37 8.41
CA THR A 253 4.84 9.58 9.64
C THR A 253 6.15 8.80 9.69
N ALA A 254 6.57 8.19 8.58
CA ALA A 254 7.85 7.50 8.46
C ALA A 254 9.02 8.47 8.69
N PHE A 255 8.95 9.66 8.09
CA PHE A 255 9.92 10.74 8.31
C PHE A 255 10.01 11.16 9.79
N CYS A 256 8.86 11.36 10.44
CA CYS A 256 8.81 11.70 11.87
C CYS A 256 9.46 10.60 12.72
N LYS A 257 9.17 9.33 12.45
CA LYS A 257 9.75 8.18 13.17
C LYS A 257 11.27 8.10 12.97
N ALA A 258 11.76 8.22 11.73
CA ALA A 258 13.19 8.21 11.43
C ALA A 258 13.92 9.36 12.14
N SER A 259 13.35 10.57 12.07
CA SER A 259 13.88 11.75 12.75
C SER A 259 13.90 11.60 14.27
N GLU A 260 12.90 10.95 14.87
CA GLU A 260 12.90 10.65 16.30
C GLU A 260 13.95 9.64 16.73
N VAL A 261 14.18 8.59 15.94
CA VAL A 261 15.23 7.58 16.22
C VAL A 261 16.60 8.25 16.23
N VAL A 262 16.85 9.08 15.23
CA VAL A 262 18.04 9.91 15.13
C VAL A 262 18.21 10.84 16.34
N LEU A 263 17.17 11.59 16.70
CA LEU A 263 17.22 12.53 17.82
C LEU A 263 17.37 11.84 19.19
N LYS A 264 16.94 10.58 19.31
CA LYS A 264 17.11 9.76 20.53
C LYS A 264 18.48 9.07 20.60
N GLY A 265 19.36 9.26 19.61
CA GLY A 265 20.73 8.74 19.64
C GLY A 265 20.84 7.21 19.55
N ARG A 266 19.81 6.52 19.05
CA ARG A 266 19.87 5.05 18.91
C ARG A 266 20.43 4.70 17.54
N PHE A 267 21.69 4.30 17.51
CA PHE A 267 22.36 3.85 16.30
C PHE A 267 22.64 2.34 16.38
N TYR A 268 22.53 1.67 15.23
CA TYR A 268 22.92 0.27 15.08
C TYR A 268 24.41 0.23 14.77
N THR A 269 25.21 -0.37 15.64
CA THR A 269 26.64 -0.61 15.37
C THR A 269 26.80 -2.04 14.83
N ASP A 270 27.35 -2.18 13.64
CA ASP A 270 27.48 -3.47 12.93
C ASP A 270 28.33 -4.49 13.72
N ASP A 271 29.25 -3.99 14.56
CA ASP A 271 30.25 -4.80 15.27
C ASP A 271 29.68 -5.75 16.33
N SER A 272 28.43 -5.55 16.79
CA SER A 272 27.85 -6.34 17.87
C SER A 272 26.53 -7.04 17.55
N LYS A 273 25.97 -6.87 16.34
CA LYS A 273 24.64 -7.34 15.95
C LYS A 273 23.55 -7.06 17.01
N SER A 274 23.69 -5.98 17.79
CA SER A 274 22.78 -5.64 18.89
C SER A 274 22.57 -4.14 18.99
N TRP A 275 21.35 -3.72 19.36
CA TRP A 275 21.03 -2.30 19.58
C TRP A 275 21.70 -1.83 20.86
N HIS A 276 22.75 -1.02 20.74
CA HIS A 276 23.34 -0.36 21.90
C HIS A 276 22.63 0.98 22.15
N ASN A 277 22.18 1.19 23.40
CA ASN A 277 21.85 2.52 23.88
C ASN A 277 23.15 3.27 24.07
N ILE A 278 23.68 3.85 22.98
CA ILE A 278 24.71 4.87 23.12
C ILE A 278 24.02 6.04 23.84
N ARG A 279 24.29 6.18 25.13
CA ARG A 279 23.82 7.31 25.91
C ARG A 279 24.64 8.51 25.44
N ILE A 280 24.16 9.17 24.40
CA ILE A 280 24.75 10.41 23.92
C ILE A 280 24.49 11.44 25.02
N ASP A 281 25.52 11.73 25.80
CA ASP A 281 25.48 12.80 26.80
C ASP A 281 25.24 14.12 26.04
N GLU A 282 24.18 14.86 26.42
CA GLU A 282 23.76 16.11 25.78
C GLU A 282 24.87 17.18 25.74
N SER A 283 25.92 17.00 26.54
CA SER A 283 27.03 17.92 26.69
C SER A 283 28.02 17.95 25.51
N HIS A 284 28.01 16.98 24.61
CA HIS A 284 29.02 16.90 23.56
C HIS A 284 28.40 16.60 22.17
N TYR A 285 28.65 17.49 21.20
CA TYR A 285 28.59 17.26 19.74
C TYR A 285 27.31 17.54 18.94
N PHE A 286 26.29 18.20 19.48
CA PHE A 286 25.43 19.04 18.64
C PHE A 286 25.74 20.49 18.96
N TYR A 287 26.19 21.27 17.96
CA TYR A 287 26.05 22.73 18.09
C TYR A 287 24.57 22.99 18.37
N GLY A 288 24.26 23.68 19.46
CA GLY A 288 22.88 23.85 19.93
C GLY A 288 21.94 24.46 18.88
N SER A 289 22.46 25.05 17.80
CA SER A 289 21.74 25.47 16.60
C SER A 289 21.11 24.31 15.82
N ASP A 290 21.84 23.21 15.64
CA ASP A 290 21.51 22.15 14.69
C ASP A 290 20.41 21.24 15.26
N LEU A 291 20.50 20.94 16.55
CA LEU A 291 19.45 20.25 17.29
C LEU A 291 18.15 21.07 17.33
N LYS A 292 18.25 22.41 17.41
CA LYS A 292 17.08 23.29 17.33
C LYS A 292 16.43 23.23 15.95
N VAL A 293 17.21 23.19 14.87
CA VAL A 293 16.69 23.04 13.50
C VAL A 293 15.99 21.70 13.32
N ALA A 294 16.63 20.59 13.69
CA ALA A 294 16.04 19.25 13.58
C ALA A 294 14.73 19.11 14.40
N LYS A 295 14.70 19.63 15.64
CA LYS A 295 13.48 19.66 16.46
C LYS A 295 12.38 20.51 15.82
N LYS A 296 12.73 21.64 15.20
CA LYS A 296 11.77 22.52 14.50
C LYS A 296 11.18 21.84 13.26
N VAL A 297 12.01 21.16 12.46
CA VAL A 297 11.56 20.39 11.29
C VAL A 297 10.65 19.23 11.71
N LEU A 298 11.04 18.47 12.74
CA LEU A 298 10.18 17.41 13.27
C LEU A 298 8.84 17.96 13.79
N ALA A 299 8.84 19.07 14.53
CA ALA A 299 7.62 19.68 15.02
C ALA A 299 6.72 20.18 13.88
N LYS A 300 7.29 20.72 12.80
CA LYS A 300 6.57 21.09 11.57
C LYS A 300 5.85 19.88 10.98
N TYR A 301 6.56 18.77 10.75
CA TYR A 301 5.97 17.60 10.11
C TYR A 301 4.97 16.85 11.00
N LYS A 302 5.16 16.83 12.33
CA LYS A 302 4.13 16.30 13.25
C LYS A 302 2.80 17.02 13.11
N LYS A 303 2.82 18.35 13.07
CA LYS A 303 1.61 19.16 12.87
C LYS A 303 0.96 18.89 11.51
N ILE A 304 1.77 18.69 10.47
CA ILE A 304 1.29 18.35 9.13
C ILE A 304 0.59 16.97 9.15
N VAL A 305 1.20 15.96 9.78
CA VAL A 305 0.61 14.62 9.94
C VAL A 305 -0.70 14.68 10.72
N GLU A 306 -0.75 15.42 11.84
CA GLU A 306 -1.96 15.59 12.65
C GLU A 306 -3.08 16.22 11.82
N LYS A 307 -2.80 17.33 11.13
CA LYS A 307 -3.77 17.98 10.25
C LYS A 307 -4.32 17.03 9.17
N TYR A 308 -3.46 16.27 8.51
CA TYR A 308 -3.91 15.34 7.48
C TYR A 308 -4.75 14.18 8.04
N LYS A 309 -4.43 13.70 9.25
CA LYS A 309 -5.26 12.69 9.93
C LYS A 309 -6.65 13.24 10.28
N GLU A 310 -6.73 14.48 10.76
CA GLU A 310 -8.01 15.14 11.03
C GLU A 310 -8.85 15.30 9.75
N GLU A 311 -8.21 15.70 8.63
CA GLU A 311 -8.87 15.78 7.32
C GLU A 311 -9.37 14.42 6.82
N GLN A 312 -8.58 13.35 7.00
CA GLN A 312 -8.96 11.99 6.60
C GLN A 312 -10.12 11.45 7.45
N GLU A 313 -10.08 11.68 8.76
CA GLU A 313 -11.17 11.31 9.69
C GLU A 313 -12.46 12.06 9.35
N ALA A 314 -12.36 13.37 9.08
CA ALA A 314 -13.49 14.20 8.67
C ALA A 314 -14.10 13.74 7.34
N ALA A 315 -13.26 13.40 6.34
CA ALA A 315 -13.72 12.87 5.07
C ALA A 315 -14.43 11.50 5.24
N ARG A 316 -13.89 10.62 6.09
CA ARG A 316 -14.50 9.34 6.42
C ARG A 316 -15.86 9.52 7.11
N LEU A 317 -15.96 10.45 8.05
CA LEU A 317 -17.21 10.75 8.75
C LEU A 317 -18.26 11.33 7.79
N ALA A 318 -17.88 12.27 6.94
CA ALA A 318 -18.76 12.86 5.92
C ALA A 318 -19.30 11.79 4.94
N GLU A 319 -18.47 10.83 4.55
CA GLU A 319 -18.89 9.73 3.68
C GLU A 319 -19.86 8.77 4.39
N LEU A 320 -19.64 8.47 5.68
CA LEU A 320 -20.57 7.68 6.47
C LEU A 320 -21.92 8.39 6.63
N GLU A 321 -21.91 9.70 6.88
CA GLU A 321 -23.13 10.51 6.94
C GLU A 321 -23.88 10.53 5.61
N ARG A 322 -23.16 10.67 4.48
CA ARG A 322 -23.75 10.61 3.14
C ARG A 322 -24.43 9.26 2.91
N LYS A 323 -23.74 8.16 3.17
CA LYS A 323 -24.31 6.80 3.06
C LYS A 323 -25.51 6.60 3.97
N ALA A 324 -25.48 7.13 5.20
CA ALA A 324 -26.61 7.05 6.12
C ALA A 324 -27.83 7.83 5.59
N ARG A 325 -27.62 9.03 5.02
CA ARG A 325 -28.68 9.82 4.38
C ARG A 325 -29.27 9.12 3.16
N GLU A 326 -28.42 8.54 2.32
CA GLU A 326 -28.86 7.78 1.14
C GLU A 326 -29.64 6.53 1.53
N ALA A 327 -29.19 5.78 2.54
CA ALA A 327 -29.92 4.63 3.05
C ALA A 327 -31.27 5.04 3.67
N LEU A 328 -31.33 6.16 4.38
CA LEU A 328 -32.58 6.70 4.93
C LEU A 328 -33.54 7.13 3.81
N ALA A 329 -33.04 7.84 2.80
CA ALA A 329 -33.84 8.27 1.65
C ALA A 329 -34.35 7.06 0.83
N ALA A 330 -33.53 6.01 0.66
CA ALA A 330 -33.94 4.79 -0.01
C ALA A 330 -35.06 4.06 0.76
N LYS A 331 -34.95 3.96 2.09
CA LYS A 331 -36.02 3.40 2.94
C LYS A 331 -37.30 4.22 2.87
N GLN A 332 -37.19 5.55 2.86
CA GLN A 332 -38.34 6.44 2.72
C GLN A 332 -39.02 6.25 1.36
N ALA A 333 -38.26 6.18 0.27
CA ALA A 333 -38.80 5.93 -1.06
C ALA A 333 -39.48 4.55 -1.17
N GLU A 334 -38.92 3.51 -0.54
CA GLU A 334 -39.54 2.18 -0.47
C GLU A 334 -40.88 2.23 0.29
N ASN A 335 -40.90 2.92 1.44
CA ASN A 335 -42.12 3.10 2.22
C ASN A 335 -43.18 3.90 1.46
N GLU A 336 -42.79 4.96 0.74
CA GLU A 336 -43.70 5.74 -0.09
C GLU A 336 -44.29 4.90 -1.23
N ALA A 337 -43.47 4.07 -1.89
CA ALA A 337 -43.95 3.14 -2.91
C ALA A 337 -44.94 2.12 -2.35
N TYR A 338 -44.65 1.54 -1.17
CA TYR A 338 -45.58 0.64 -0.48
C TYR A 338 -46.91 1.35 -0.17
N TRP A 339 -46.88 2.54 0.42
CA TRP A 339 -48.10 3.25 0.78
C TRP A 339 -48.90 3.77 -0.43
N ALA A 340 -48.26 3.93 -1.60
CA ALA A 340 -48.95 4.21 -2.85
C ALA A 340 -49.83 3.01 -3.28
N GLU A 341 -49.40 1.77 -3.02
CA GLU A 341 -50.17 0.55 -3.27
C GLU A 341 -51.16 0.22 -2.14
N HIS A 342 -50.85 0.63 -0.91
CA HIS A 342 -51.62 0.36 0.31
C HIS A 342 -52.33 1.62 0.86
N PHE A 343 -52.96 2.40 -0.03
CA PHE A 343 -53.53 3.71 0.31
C PHE A 343 -54.62 3.65 1.41
N GLU A 344 -55.48 2.64 1.41
CA GLU A 344 -56.57 2.51 2.39
C GLU A 344 -56.04 2.30 3.81
N GLU A 345 -55.09 1.37 3.97
CA GLU A 345 -54.41 1.10 5.25
C GLU A 345 -53.64 2.33 5.72
N TYR A 346 -52.91 3.00 4.81
CA TYR A 346 -52.21 4.25 5.11
C TYR A 346 -53.18 5.32 5.63
N SER A 347 -54.32 5.51 4.97
CA SER A 347 -55.33 6.49 5.36
C SER A 347 -55.92 6.17 6.74
N GLN A 348 -56.17 4.89 7.03
CA GLN A 348 -56.66 4.46 8.35
C GLN A 348 -55.65 4.77 9.45
N LEU A 349 -54.40 4.33 9.30
CA LEU A 349 -53.34 4.57 10.27
C LEU A 349 -53.06 6.06 10.47
N LYS A 350 -53.12 6.86 9.39
CA LYS A 350 -52.98 8.31 9.48
C LYS A 350 -54.13 8.96 10.25
N SER A 351 -55.36 8.51 10.02
CA SER A 351 -56.53 9.00 10.78
C SER A 351 -56.43 8.61 12.26
N GLU A 352 -56.01 7.38 12.57
CA GLU A 352 -55.78 6.91 13.93
C GLU A 352 -54.70 7.73 14.63
N LYS A 353 -53.57 7.99 13.96
CA LYS A 353 -52.52 8.87 14.45
C LYS A 353 -53.06 10.26 14.81
N THR A 354 -53.83 10.89 13.92
CA THR A 354 -54.41 12.21 14.20
C THR A 354 -55.37 12.19 15.39
N LEU A 355 -56.13 11.10 15.56
CA LEU A 355 -57.04 10.93 16.68
C LEU A 355 -56.26 10.80 18.01
N LEU A 356 -55.20 9.98 18.03
CA LEU A 356 -54.34 9.81 19.21
C LEU A 356 -53.64 11.11 19.58
N GLU A 357 -53.07 11.83 18.61
CA GLU A 357 -52.46 13.14 18.84
C GLU A 357 -53.47 14.16 19.41
N ALA A 358 -54.71 14.15 18.92
CA ALA A 358 -55.77 14.99 19.46
C ALA A 358 -56.15 14.62 20.90
N LYS A 359 -56.23 13.32 21.22
CA LYS A 359 -56.47 12.83 22.59
C LYS A 359 -55.35 13.25 23.54
N ILE A 360 -54.09 13.09 23.14
CA ILE A 360 -52.92 13.50 23.93
C ILE A 360 -52.97 15.01 24.20
N ARG A 361 -53.20 15.82 23.17
CA ARG A 361 -53.33 17.28 23.34
C ARG A 361 -54.47 17.66 24.27
N LYS A 362 -55.62 16.99 24.13
CA LYS A 362 -56.78 17.22 25.01
C LYS A 362 -56.43 16.91 26.46
N LEU A 363 -55.83 15.75 26.72
CA LEU A 363 -55.43 15.32 28.06
C LEU A 363 -54.38 16.26 28.68
N GLN A 364 -53.42 16.72 27.89
CA GLN A 364 -52.44 17.72 28.31
C GLN A 364 -53.09 19.05 28.69
N ASN A 365 -54.10 19.49 27.93
CA ASN A 365 -54.85 20.71 28.24
C ASN A 365 -55.70 20.54 29.52
N GLU A 366 -56.33 19.38 29.71
CA GLU A 366 -57.09 19.04 30.93
C GLU A 366 -56.17 19.04 32.17
N HIS A 367 -54.99 18.44 32.07
CA HIS A 367 -53.99 18.45 33.12
C HIS A 367 -53.51 19.87 33.46
N GLN A 368 -53.25 20.71 32.44
CA GLN A 368 -52.86 22.11 32.64
C GLN A 368 -53.98 22.95 33.28
N ALA A 369 -55.24 22.62 32.99
CA ALA A 369 -56.42 23.32 33.48
C ALA A 369 -56.95 22.78 34.82
N ASP A 370 -56.24 21.86 35.48
CA ASP A 370 -56.70 21.20 36.71
C ASP A 370 -57.09 22.24 37.79
N PRO A 371 -58.36 22.25 38.25
CA PRO A 371 -58.84 23.17 39.28
C PRO A 371 -58.05 23.06 40.60
N GLN A 372 -57.54 21.88 40.95
CA GLN A 372 -56.78 21.66 42.19
C GLN A 372 -55.45 22.42 42.16
N LYS A 373 -54.82 22.52 40.98
CA LYS A 373 -53.60 23.32 40.79
C LYS A 373 -53.87 24.80 41.06
N LYS A 374 -54.96 25.35 40.50
CA LYS A 374 -55.35 26.75 40.73
C LYS A 374 -55.70 27.01 42.20
N ALA A 375 -56.47 26.11 42.82
CA ALA A 375 -56.86 26.23 44.22
C ALA A 375 -55.65 26.16 45.17
N MET A 376 -54.65 25.32 44.85
CA MET A 376 -53.38 25.26 45.57
C MET A 376 -52.57 26.55 45.41
N GLU A 377 -52.44 27.07 44.19
CA GLU A 377 -51.72 28.33 43.93
C GLU A 377 -52.37 29.53 44.64
N GLU A 378 -53.71 29.59 44.69
CA GLU A 378 -54.46 30.59 45.43
C GLU A 378 -54.26 30.47 46.94
N ALA A 379 -54.41 29.26 47.51
CA ALA A 379 -54.17 29.02 48.93
C ALA A 379 -52.74 29.43 49.34
N ARG A 380 -51.74 29.10 48.50
CA ARG A 380 -50.35 29.47 48.72
C ARG A 380 -50.12 30.98 48.70
N LYS A 381 -50.76 31.71 47.77
CA LYS A 381 -50.72 33.19 47.73
C LYS A 381 -51.29 33.79 49.02
N ASP A 382 -52.42 33.28 49.49
CA ASP A 382 -53.04 33.75 50.74
C ASP A 382 -52.20 33.43 51.97
N ILE A 383 -51.57 32.25 52.03
CA ILE A 383 -50.61 31.89 53.08
C ILE A 383 -49.44 32.87 53.12
N ILE A 384 -48.86 33.23 51.97
CA ILE A 384 -47.76 34.21 51.91
C ILE A 384 -48.23 35.57 52.42
N LYS A 385 -49.42 36.03 51.98
CA LYS A 385 -50.01 37.29 52.43
C LYS A 385 -50.23 37.33 53.94
N TYR A 386 -50.86 36.31 54.51
CA TYR A 386 -51.14 36.26 55.95
C TYR A 386 -49.88 36.10 56.79
N ASN A 387 -48.86 35.38 56.30
CA ASN A 387 -47.56 35.32 56.96
C ASN A 387 -46.88 36.68 57.02
N TYR A 388 -46.94 37.46 55.93
CA TYR A 388 -46.43 38.83 55.92
C TYR A 388 -47.18 39.72 56.94
N GLU A 389 -48.52 39.66 56.96
CA GLU A 389 -49.31 40.38 57.96
C GLU A 389 -48.95 39.96 59.40
N LEU A 390 -48.77 38.67 59.65
CA LEU A 390 -48.39 38.12 60.95
C LEU A 390 -47.04 38.67 61.43
N GLN A 391 -46.05 38.75 60.53
CA GLN A 391 -44.73 39.33 60.81
C GLN A 391 -44.82 40.84 61.09
N SER A 392 -45.73 41.55 60.43
CA SER A 392 -45.95 42.99 60.65
C SER A 392 -46.69 43.33 61.95
N CYS A 393 -47.31 42.35 62.61
CA CYS A 393 -48.08 42.59 63.84
C CYS A 393 -47.17 42.89 65.04
N GLY A 394 -47.46 43.99 65.74
CA GLY A 394 -46.73 44.43 66.94
C GLY A 394 -46.95 43.55 68.18
N PHE A 395 -46.16 43.78 69.25
CA PHE A 395 -46.21 42.99 70.49
C PHE A 395 -47.60 42.98 71.16
N PHE A 396 -48.32 44.10 71.13
CA PHE A 396 -49.65 44.23 71.77
C PHE A 396 -50.82 43.65 70.97
N GLN A 397 -50.59 43.08 69.78
CA GLN A 397 -51.64 42.55 68.89
C GLN A 397 -51.84 41.03 69.04
N GLY A 398 -51.67 40.48 70.26
CA GLY A 398 -51.69 39.03 70.51
C GLY A 398 -52.94 38.30 69.98
N LYS A 399 -54.13 38.91 70.07
CA LYS A 399 -55.37 38.33 69.53
C LYS A 399 -55.35 38.21 68.00
N ARG A 400 -54.96 39.28 67.30
CA ARG A 400 -54.83 39.29 65.83
C ARG A 400 -53.75 38.31 65.35
N LYS A 401 -52.63 38.19 66.07
CA LYS A 401 -51.60 37.19 65.76
C LYS A 401 -52.14 35.77 65.83
N LYS A 402 -52.93 35.47 66.85
CA LYS A 402 -53.58 34.16 66.99
C LYS A 402 -54.57 33.90 65.85
N GLU A 403 -55.41 34.89 65.52
CA GLU A 403 -56.35 34.79 64.40
C GLU A 403 -55.63 34.54 63.06
N LEU A 404 -54.58 35.30 62.75
CA LEU A 404 -53.77 35.09 61.54
C LEU A 404 -53.11 33.71 61.51
N ALA A 405 -52.60 33.23 62.64
CA ALA A 405 -52.01 31.88 62.73
C ALA A 405 -53.06 30.77 62.50
N GLU A 406 -54.27 30.94 63.02
CA GLU A 406 -55.40 30.01 62.77
C GLU A 406 -55.80 30.00 61.29
N TRP A 407 -55.89 31.17 60.64
CA TRP A 407 -56.14 31.26 59.18
C TRP A 407 -55.06 30.59 58.34
N ILE A 408 -53.78 30.81 58.68
CA ILE A 408 -52.65 30.15 58.02
C ILE A 408 -52.77 28.63 58.16
N ALA A 409 -53.07 28.11 59.36
CA ALA A 409 -53.21 26.66 59.58
C ALA A 409 -54.36 26.05 58.75
N VAL A 410 -55.50 26.74 58.65
CA VAL A 410 -56.64 26.31 57.81
C VAL A 410 -56.25 26.29 56.33
N LEU A 411 -55.57 27.34 55.85
CA LEU A 411 -55.12 27.40 54.46
C LEU A 411 -54.03 26.38 54.13
N GLN A 412 -53.11 26.11 55.05
CA GLN A 412 -52.08 25.07 54.89
C GLN A 412 -52.73 23.69 54.77
N LYS A 413 -53.75 23.40 55.58
CA LYS A 413 -54.51 22.16 55.47
C LYS A 413 -55.20 22.06 54.11
N LYS A 414 -55.84 23.14 53.66
CA LYS A 414 -56.48 23.21 52.33
C LYS A 414 -55.46 23.03 51.20
N GLU A 415 -54.30 23.66 51.28
CA GLU A 415 -53.20 23.51 50.32
C GLU A 415 -52.74 22.06 50.24
N GLN A 416 -52.56 21.39 51.39
CA GLN A 416 -52.19 19.96 51.45
C GLN A 416 -53.26 19.04 50.85
N GLU A 417 -54.54 19.28 51.14
CA GLU A 417 -55.65 18.51 50.57
C GLU A 417 -55.73 18.69 49.04
N CYS A 418 -55.61 19.92 48.55
CA CYS A 418 -55.55 20.22 47.12
C CYS A 418 -54.30 19.62 46.45
N ALA A 419 -53.14 19.66 47.11
CA ALA A 419 -51.90 19.08 46.61
C ALA A 419 -52.00 17.56 46.50
N ALA A 420 -52.50 16.87 47.53
CA ALA A 420 -52.69 15.43 47.48
C ALA A 420 -53.71 15.01 46.40
N ALA A 421 -54.78 15.80 46.21
CA ALA A 421 -55.73 15.57 45.14
C ALA A 421 -55.11 15.82 43.74
N TYR A 422 -54.31 16.88 43.59
CA TYR A 422 -53.60 17.19 42.36
C TYR A 422 -52.55 16.13 42.02
N ASP A 423 -51.76 15.65 42.99
CA ASP A 423 -50.75 14.61 42.78
C ASP A 423 -51.42 13.30 42.32
N LYS A 424 -52.54 12.93 42.95
CA LYS A 424 -53.33 11.76 42.54
C LYS A 424 -53.88 11.92 41.12
N ASN A 425 -54.41 13.09 40.78
CA ASN A 425 -54.88 13.35 39.42
C ASN A 425 -53.74 13.32 38.41
N THR A 426 -52.58 13.91 38.76
CA THR A 426 -51.37 13.94 37.94
C THR A 426 -50.89 12.54 37.62
N ALA A 427 -50.81 11.64 38.60
CA ALA A 427 -50.45 10.25 38.37
C ALA A 427 -51.40 9.55 37.37
N ASN A 428 -52.71 9.78 37.48
CA ASN A 428 -53.70 9.23 36.54
C ASN A 428 -53.54 9.82 35.12
N TYR A 429 -53.24 11.11 35.02
CA TYR A 429 -52.97 11.77 33.73
C TYR A 429 -51.70 11.23 33.08
N GLU A 430 -50.62 11.06 33.86
CA GLU A 430 -49.34 10.52 33.39
C GLU A 430 -49.49 9.09 32.88
N GLU A 431 -50.21 8.23 33.61
CA GLU A 431 -50.49 6.86 33.18
C GLU A 431 -51.27 6.82 31.85
N SER A 432 -52.33 7.62 31.75
CA SER A 432 -53.15 7.71 30.54
C SER A 432 -52.37 8.31 29.36
N LEU A 433 -51.50 9.29 29.63
CA LEU A 433 -50.66 9.92 28.61
C LEU A 433 -49.59 8.95 28.12
N GLN A 434 -48.99 8.16 29.01
CA GLN A 434 -48.03 7.13 28.64
C GLN A 434 -48.68 6.04 27.78
N ASP A 435 -49.88 5.58 28.12
CA ASP A 435 -50.62 4.60 27.31
C ASP A 435 -50.91 5.14 25.89
N LEU A 436 -51.42 6.37 25.78
CA LEU A 436 -51.66 7.01 24.50
C LEU A 436 -50.37 7.23 23.69
N GLN A 437 -49.26 7.56 24.35
CA GLN A 437 -47.95 7.68 23.72
C GLN A 437 -47.43 6.33 23.20
N ASN A 438 -47.66 5.25 23.95
CA ASN A 438 -47.30 3.90 23.53
C ASN A 438 -48.11 3.47 22.31
N GLN A 439 -49.43 3.72 22.29
CA GLN A 439 -50.29 3.47 21.14
C GLN A 439 -49.84 4.28 19.93
N LEU A 440 -49.53 5.57 20.11
CA LEU A 440 -49.00 6.42 19.04
C LEU A 440 -47.66 5.91 18.51
N ALA A 441 -46.78 5.41 19.38
CA ALA A 441 -45.51 4.81 18.98
C ALA A 441 -45.74 3.54 18.15
N GLU A 442 -46.71 2.69 18.51
CA GLU A 442 -47.07 1.50 17.74
C GLU A 442 -47.62 1.87 16.34
N VAL A 443 -48.50 2.86 16.26
CA VAL A 443 -49.02 3.36 14.98
C VAL A 443 -47.90 3.95 14.12
N ASN A 444 -46.94 4.68 14.70
CA ASN A 444 -45.79 5.20 13.98
C ASN A 444 -44.86 4.09 13.48
N LYS A 445 -44.65 3.02 14.25
CA LYS A 445 -43.91 1.83 13.79
C LYS A 445 -44.57 1.20 12.57
N LYS A 446 -45.88 1.00 12.62
CA LYS A 446 -46.67 0.50 11.47
C LYS A 446 -46.53 1.42 10.26
N LEU A 447 -46.68 2.74 10.43
CA LEU A 447 -46.50 3.73 9.35
C LEU A 447 -45.10 3.74 8.75
N ASN A 448 -44.06 3.52 9.57
CA ASN A 448 -42.67 3.50 9.13
C ASN A 448 -42.19 2.12 8.67
N ARG A 449 -43.02 1.08 8.80
CA ARG A 449 -42.65 -0.32 8.53
C ARG A 449 -41.40 -0.75 9.33
N GLU A 450 -41.31 -0.29 10.57
CA GLU A 450 -40.32 -0.69 11.60
C GLU A 450 -40.87 -1.80 12.49
#